data_AF-A0A510IRZ6-F1
#
_entry.id   AF-A0A510IRZ6-F1
#
_cell.length_a   1.000
_cell.length_b   1.000
_cell.length_c   1.000
_cell.angle_alpha   90.00
_cell.angle_beta   90.00
_cell.angle_gamma   90.00
#
_symmetry.space_group_name_H-M   'P 1'
#
loop_
_entity.id
_entity.type
_entity.pdbx_description
1 polymer ?
#
loop_
_entity_poly.entity_id
_entity_poly.type
_entity_poly.pdbx_seq_one_letter_code
_entity_poly.pdbx_strand_id
1 'polypeptide(L)'
;MKNRPGNFEPPYPSWELALPPEAWYVQCQVALQLMDGKLNDLLFSRLANSLSLAEGLLHFERAGHIDSQGAYNDIAITYWTCEDSMNEWLPKGISELAVNIREGCGFWYEALAVPRSHFEVSASMPIADWGLFRHFEVCEQRDHAYWGAMRDRIAAAENDGLPGHLKKLEPVLLAEQSGEEIMLPENACMIRTVQGYSTVSSVERETYVEKLFPKYEQGVRYLAENPIKSRCLSARLLQDEKPARGRPDTETIAWFVSLKDLENWVHNHHTHKAIYTAAQQHAVRFAPEMHLLLSHEVAVVPRGKGKAMYRGCHPGTGLRRFLR
;
A
#
# COMPACT_ATOMS: atom_id res chain seq x y z
N MET A 1 -18.41 -3.61 -18.85
CA MET A 1 -19.68 -3.99 -18.15
C MET A 1 -19.30 -4.42 -16.73
N LYS A 2 -20.07 -4.01 -15.71
CA LYS A 2 -19.80 -4.37 -14.31
C LYS A 2 -19.98 -5.88 -14.09
N ASN A 3 -19.22 -6.46 -13.16
CA ASN A 3 -19.24 -7.87 -12.79
C ASN A 3 -20.42 -8.26 -11.88
N ARG A 4 -21.37 -7.35 -11.67
CA ARG A 4 -22.57 -7.55 -10.86
C ARG A 4 -23.86 -7.32 -11.67
N PRO A 5 -25.00 -7.95 -11.28
CA PRO A 5 -26.31 -7.61 -11.83
C PRO A 5 -26.70 -6.15 -11.62
N GLY A 6 -27.56 -5.61 -12.48
CA GLY A 6 -28.04 -4.23 -12.39
C GLY A 6 -28.84 -3.92 -11.11
N ASN A 7 -29.51 -4.92 -10.53
CA ASN A 7 -30.27 -4.84 -9.28
C ASN A 7 -29.47 -5.28 -8.04
N PHE A 8 -28.14 -5.35 -8.13
CA PHE A 8 -27.31 -5.71 -6.98
C PHE A 8 -27.43 -4.67 -5.85
N GLU A 9 -27.66 -5.16 -4.64
CA GLU A 9 -27.63 -4.41 -3.40
C GLU A 9 -26.48 -4.93 -2.52
N PRO A 10 -25.62 -4.05 -1.98
CA PRO A 10 -24.55 -4.48 -1.11
C PRO A 10 -25.11 -5.05 0.22
N PRO A 11 -24.47 -6.08 0.78
CA PRO A 11 -24.96 -6.75 2.00
C PRO A 11 -24.73 -5.95 3.30
N TYR A 12 -23.92 -4.89 3.25
CA TYR A 12 -23.60 -4.00 4.37
C TYR A 12 -23.07 -2.66 3.83
N PRO A 13 -23.04 -1.58 4.62
CA PRO A 13 -22.47 -0.31 4.18
C PRO A 13 -20.95 -0.39 3.94
N SER A 14 -20.47 0.34 2.94
CA SER A 14 -19.04 0.57 2.68
C SER A 14 -18.87 1.99 2.16
N TRP A 15 -17.64 2.52 2.22
CA TRP A 15 -17.38 3.93 1.92
C TRP A 15 -16.24 4.07 0.92
N GLU A 16 -16.36 5.06 0.03
CA GLU A 16 -15.34 5.48 -0.91
C GLU A 16 -15.15 7.01 -0.82
N LEU A 17 -14.38 7.58 -1.75
CA LEU A 17 -14.14 9.02 -1.82
C LEU A 17 -14.90 9.66 -2.97
N ALA A 18 -15.50 10.82 -2.72
CA ALA A 18 -16.06 11.71 -3.73
C ALA A 18 -14.93 12.40 -4.51
N LEU A 19 -14.24 11.64 -5.36
CA LEU A 19 -13.08 12.09 -6.11
C LEU A 19 -13.50 12.84 -7.37
N PRO A 20 -12.99 14.07 -7.61
CA PRO A 20 -13.25 14.77 -8.85
C PRO A 20 -12.54 14.11 -10.05
N PRO A 21 -12.98 14.37 -11.29
CA PRO A 21 -12.38 13.79 -12.50
C PRO A 21 -10.88 14.06 -12.66
N GLU A 22 -10.42 15.22 -12.19
CA GLU A 22 -9.03 15.67 -12.20
C GLU A 22 -8.20 15.13 -11.03
N ALA A 23 -8.77 14.32 -10.14
CA ALA A 23 -8.03 13.77 -9.01
C ALA A 23 -6.84 12.91 -9.47
N TRP A 24 -5.73 13.07 -8.75
CA TRP A 24 -4.54 12.23 -8.90
C TRP A 24 -4.22 11.54 -7.58
N TYR A 25 -3.75 10.30 -7.69
CA TYR A 25 -3.13 9.57 -6.60
C TYR A 25 -1.62 9.70 -6.78
N VAL A 26 -0.99 10.59 -6.00
CA VAL A 26 0.46 10.79 -5.99
C VAL A 26 1.00 10.39 -4.64
N GLN A 27 1.69 9.25 -4.59
CA GLN A 27 2.15 8.63 -3.35
C GLN A 27 3.59 8.16 -3.51
N CYS A 28 4.39 8.36 -2.46
CA CYS A 28 5.75 7.84 -2.39
C CYS A 28 6.06 7.27 -1.01
N GLN A 29 6.51 6.02 -0.97
CA GLN A 29 7.14 5.43 0.21
C GLN A 29 8.58 5.91 0.21
N VAL A 30 8.98 6.66 1.23
CA VAL A 30 10.37 7.10 1.43
C VAL A 30 10.87 6.47 2.71
N ALA A 31 11.99 5.76 2.66
CA ALA A 31 12.39 4.93 3.77
C ALA A 31 13.88 4.97 4.08
N LEU A 32 14.16 4.80 5.37
CA LEU A 32 15.48 4.58 5.93
C LEU A 32 15.59 3.09 6.32
N GLN A 33 16.57 2.38 5.75
CA GLN A 33 16.83 0.98 6.09
C GLN A 33 17.98 0.90 7.09
N LEU A 34 17.68 0.55 8.34
CA LEU A 34 18.60 0.49 9.46
C LEU A 34 19.07 -0.96 9.66
N MET A 35 20.32 -1.25 9.29
CA MET A 35 20.86 -2.62 9.23
C MET A 35 21.02 -3.28 10.60
N ASP A 36 21.03 -2.51 11.69
CA ASP A 36 21.08 -3.01 13.05
C ASP A 36 19.71 -3.43 13.60
N GLY A 37 18.65 -3.27 12.80
CA GLY A 37 17.29 -3.66 13.15
C GLY A 37 16.60 -2.73 14.15
N LYS A 38 17.18 -1.55 14.44
CA LYS A 38 16.69 -0.65 15.48
C LYS A 38 16.15 0.64 14.89
N LEU A 39 14.99 1.07 15.39
CA LEU A 39 14.41 2.38 15.08
C LEU A 39 15.35 3.51 15.55
N ASN A 40 15.41 4.60 14.78
CA ASN A 40 16.21 5.78 15.07
C ASN A 40 15.42 7.07 14.84
N ASP A 41 14.75 7.56 15.89
CA ASP A 41 13.88 8.74 15.82
C ASP A 41 14.61 10.01 15.38
N LEU A 42 15.89 10.16 15.74
CA LEU A 42 16.68 11.32 15.33
C LEU A 42 16.89 11.32 13.82
N LEU A 43 17.16 10.16 13.22
CA LEU A 43 17.34 10.05 11.78
C LEU A 43 16.02 10.25 11.05
N PHE A 44 14.93 9.63 11.53
CA PHE A 44 13.61 9.86 10.95
C PHE A 44 13.17 11.32 11.06
N SER A 45 13.46 12.00 12.18
CA SER A 45 13.15 13.43 12.34
C SER A 45 13.81 14.30 11.27
N ARG A 46 14.96 13.89 10.72
CA ARG A 46 15.60 14.59 9.60
C ARG A 46 14.82 14.42 8.29
N LEU A 47 14.38 13.20 8.00
CA LEU A 47 13.47 12.91 6.88
C LEU A 47 12.16 13.70 7.04
N ALA A 48 11.56 13.66 8.22
CA ALA A 48 10.34 14.40 8.55
C ALA A 48 10.51 15.91 8.38
N ASN A 49 11.63 16.47 8.82
CA ASN A 49 11.92 17.90 8.64
C ASN A 49 12.07 18.25 7.16
N SER A 50 12.80 17.46 6.38
CA SER A 50 12.94 17.66 4.93
C SER A 50 11.59 17.59 4.21
N LEU A 51 10.74 16.63 4.58
CA LEU A 51 9.37 16.52 4.07
C LEU A 51 8.48 17.70 4.49
N SER A 52 8.57 18.17 5.74
CA SER A 52 7.73 19.28 6.22
C SER A 52 7.97 20.61 5.50
N LEU A 53 9.13 20.74 4.85
CA LEU A 53 9.51 21.91 4.05
C LEU A 53 9.24 21.71 2.56
N ALA A 54 8.72 20.54 2.16
CA ALA A 54 8.48 20.21 0.77
C ALA A 54 7.22 20.91 0.25
N GLU A 55 7.38 21.68 -0.83
CA GLU A 55 6.24 22.25 -1.53
C GLU A 55 5.36 21.15 -2.11
N GLY A 56 4.04 21.33 -2.04
CA GLY A 56 3.07 20.40 -2.60
C GLY A 56 2.93 19.06 -1.87
N LEU A 57 3.65 18.81 -0.77
CA LEU A 57 3.36 17.69 0.12
C LEU A 57 2.02 17.94 0.83
N LEU A 58 1.10 16.97 0.74
CA LEU A 58 -0.16 17.01 1.48
C LEU A 58 0.06 16.56 2.92
N HIS A 59 0.65 15.37 3.09
CA HIS A 59 1.06 14.83 4.39
C HIS A 59 1.99 13.63 4.22
N PHE A 60 2.50 13.13 5.35
CA PHE A 60 3.08 11.80 5.43
C PHE A 60 2.58 11.03 6.66
N GLU A 61 2.59 9.71 6.56
CA GLU A 61 2.33 8.75 7.64
C GLU A 61 3.61 7.96 7.91
N ARG A 62 3.96 7.76 9.20
CA ARG A 62 5.15 6.99 9.59
C ARG A 62 4.72 5.59 9.96
N ALA A 63 5.29 4.61 9.29
CA ALA A 63 5.10 3.20 9.59
C ALA A 63 6.43 2.45 9.43
N GLY A 64 6.56 1.28 10.04
CA GLY A 64 7.81 0.53 9.94
C GLY A 64 7.66 -0.98 10.11
N HIS A 65 8.70 -1.70 9.70
CA HIS A 65 8.80 -3.15 9.88
C HIS A 65 10.25 -3.62 9.91
N ILE A 66 10.48 -4.78 10.52
CA ILE A 66 11.73 -5.54 10.39
C ILE A 66 11.58 -6.49 9.20
N ASP A 67 12.48 -6.41 8.24
CA ASP A 67 12.48 -7.31 7.07
C ASP A 67 13.14 -8.66 7.36
N SER A 68 13.11 -9.57 6.39
CA SER A 68 13.65 -10.92 6.52
C SER A 68 15.18 -10.98 6.71
N GLN A 69 15.90 -9.87 6.50
CA GLN A 69 17.33 -9.77 6.78
C GLN A 69 17.62 -9.13 8.15
N GLY A 70 16.58 -8.81 8.91
CA GLY A 70 16.70 -8.20 10.24
C GLY A 70 16.90 -6.69 10.20
N ALA A 71 16.82 -6.04 9.04
CA ALA A 71 16.92 -4.60 8.95
C ALA A 71 15.56 -3.94 9.26
N TYR A 72 15.57 -2.85 10.03
CA TYR A 72 14.37 -2.07 10.29
C TYR A 72 14.18 -1.05 9.17
N ASN A 73 13.02 -1.02 8.55
CA ASN A 73 12.68 -0.05 7.52
C ASN A 73 11.69 0.95 8.14
N ASP A 74 12.16 2.19 8.34
CA ASP A 74 11.39 3.32 8.86
C ASP A 74 10.87 4.14 7.68
N ILE A 75 9.55 4.09 7.44
CA ILE A 75 8.94 4.50 6.18
C ILE A 75 8.03 5.71 6.43
N ALA A 76 8.29 6.80 5.70
CA ALA A 76 7.33 7.87 5.49
C ALA A 76 6.53 7.58 4.21
N ILE A 77 5.23 7.29 4.36
CA ILE A 77 4.28 7.13 3.26
C ILE A 77 3.73 8.53 2.97
N THR A 78 4.17 9.12 1.87
CA THR A 78 3.93 10.53 1.53
C THR A 78 2.84 10.64 0.47
N TYR A 79 1.99 11.66 0.59
CA TYR A 79 0.98 12.00 -0.42
C TYR A 79 1.20 13.42 -0.90
N TRP A 80 1.06 13.65 -2.20
CA TRP A 80 1.42 14.91 -2.85
C TRP A 80 0.27 15.47 -3.68
N THR A 81 0.28 16.78 -3.87
CA THR A 81 -0.67 17.52 -4.71
C THR A 81 -0.51 17.16 -6.20
N CYS A 82 0.72 16.98 -6.66
CA CYS A 82 1.03 16.59 -8.02
C CYS A 82 2.38 15.85 -8.12
N GLU A 83 2.59 15.19 -9.26
CA GLU A 83 3.83 14.46 -9.55
C GLU A 83 5.06 15.38 -9.62
N ASP A 84 4.90 16.60 -10.12
CA ASP A 84 6.01 17.55 -10.28
C ASP A 84 6.60 17.95 -8.92
N SER A 85 5.77 18.26 -7.93
CA SER A 85 6.21 18.58 -6.56
C SER A 85 6.97 17.42 -5.92
N MET A 86 6.46 16.18 -6.07
CA MET A 86 7.16 14.99 -5.60
C MET A 86 8.51 14.82 -6.32
N ASN A 87 8.54 14.98 -7.63
CA ASN A 87 9.75 14.83 -8.45
C ASN A 87 10.79 15.91 -8.17
N GLU A 88 10.36 17.12 -7.81
CA GLU A 88 11.25 18.18 -7.38
C GLU A 88 11.88 17.89 -6.01
N TRP A 89 11.09 17.35 -5.08
CA TRP A 89 11.56 17.06 -3.73
C TRP A 89 12.51 15.85 -3.68
N LEU A 90 12.19 14.76 -4.38
CA LEU A 90 12.95 13.49 -4.32
C LEU A 90 14.47 13.66 -4.41
N PRO A 91 15.06 14.30 -5.45
CA PRO A 91 16.51 14.46 -5.55
C PRO A 91 17.11 15.32 -4.43
N LYS A 92 16.38 16.32 -3.94
CA LYS A 92 16.80 17.19 -2.83
C LYS A 92 16.80 16.41 -1.51
N GLY A 93 15.69 15.75 -1.20
CA GLY A 93 15.53 14.92 -0.01
C GLY A 93 16.56 13.79 0.06
N ILE A 94 16.82 13.11 -1.07
CA ILE A 94 17.89 12.10 -1.19
C ILE A 94 19.24 12.71 -0.83
N SER A 95 19.57 13.88 -1.39
CA SER A 95 20.87 14.51 -1.19
C SER A 95 21.07 14.95 0.26
N GLU A 96 20.06 15.55 0.88
CA GLU A 96 20.07 15.96 2.28
C GLU A 96 20.24 14.77 3.23
N LEU A 97 19.55 13.66 2.95
CA LEU A 97 19.67 12.44 3.74
C LEU A 97 21.00 11.75 3.51
N ALA A 98 21.51 11.73 2.28
CA ALA A 98 22.79 11.10 1.95
C ALA A 98 23.98 11.70 2.70
N VAL A 99 23.99 13.01 3.02
CA VAL A 99 25.02 13.63 3.88
C VAL A 99 25.02 13.03 5.29
N ASN A 100 23.88 12.50 5.72
CA ASN A 100 23.63 12.05 7.08
C ASN A 100 23.58 10.52 7.22
N ILE A 101 23.54 9.79 6.11
CA ILE A 101 23.60 8.33 6.06
C ILE A 101 25.01 7.90 6.50
N ARG A 102 25.09 7.22 7.64
CA ARG A 102 26.31 6.56 8.15
C ARG A 102 26.46 5.18 7.52
N GLU A 103 27.63 4.55 7.70
CA GLU A 103 27.79 3.11 7.47
C GLU A 103 26.66 2.34 8.19
N GLY A 104 25.93 1.50 7.45
CA GLY A 104 24.82 0.70 8.00
C GLY A 104 23.42 1.32 7.88
N CYS A 105 23.25 2.45 7.19
CA CYS A 105 21.93 2.97 6.81
C CYS A 105 21.77 2.98 5.28
N GLY A 106 20.67 2.42 4.79
CA GLY A 106 20.22 2.56 3.42
C GLY A 106 19.11 3.61 3.30
N PHE A 107 18.90 4.10 2.09
CA PHE A 107 17.77 4.94 1.73
C PHE A 107 17.11 4.38 0.48
N TRP A 108 15.79 4.31 0.47
CA TRP A 108 15.05 3.95 -0.73
C TRP A 108 13.76 4.73 -0.85
N TYR A 109 13.26 4.82 -2.08
CA TYR A 109 11.90 5.26 -2.32
C TYR A 109 11.20 4.41 -3.38
N GLU A 110 9.88 4.35 -3.29
CA GLU A 110 8.98 3.71 -4.26
C GLU A 110 7.78 4.65 -4.49
N ALA A 111 7.71 5.23 -5.68
CA ALA A 111 6.81 6.33 -6.02
C ALA A 111 5.91 6.00 -7.21
N LEU A 112 4.69 6.53 -7.18
CA LEU A 112 3.74 6.47 -8.29
C LEU A 112 2.84 7.70 -8.34
N ALA A 113 2.42 8.07 -9.55
CA ALA A 113 1.47 9.14 -9.81
C ALA A 113 0.41 8.67 -10.81
N VAL A 114 -0.79 8.31 -10.35
CA VAL A 114 -1.81 7.72 -11.22
C VAL A 114 -3.06 8.60 -11.32
N PRO A 115 -3.65 8.75 -12.51
CA PRO A 115 -4.84 9.57 -12.69
C PRO A 115 -6.08 8.86 -12.11
N ARG A 116 -7.17 9.62 -11.91
CA ARG A 116 -8.46 9.13 -11.38
C ARG A 116 -8.93 7.79 -11.94
N SER A 117 -8.70 7.52 -13.22
CA SER A 117 -9.15 6.29 -13.88
C SER A 117 -8.38 5.03 -13.48
N HIS A 118 -7.24 5.15 -12.79
CA HIS A 118 -6.29 4.06 -12.52
C HIS A 118 -6.20 3.67 -11.03
N PHE A 119 -7.05 4.23 -10.17
CA PHE A 119 -7.08 3.86 -8.76
C PHE A 119 -8.50 3.81 -8.20
N GLU A 120 -8.63 3.10 -7.10
CA GLU A 120 -9.84 3.02 -6.29
C GLU A 120 -9.47 2.96 -4.81
N VAL A 121 -10.42 3.35 -3.96
CA VAL A 121 -10.29 3.32 -2.51
C VAL A 121 -11.58 2.75 -1.92
N SER A 122 -11.48 2.05 -0.79
CA SER A 122 -12.64 1.44 -0.14
C SER A 122 -12.40 1.29 1.35
N ALA A 123 -13.34 1.74 2.17
CA ALA A 123 -13.30 1.66 3.63
C ALA A 123 -14.52 0.93 4.23
N SER A 124 -14.33 0.38 5.43
CA SER A 124 -15.36 -0.23 6.27
C SER A 124 -16.03 0.73 7.25
N MET A 125 -15.63 2.00 7.27
CA MET A 125 -16.25 3.03 8.10
C MET A 125 -16.10 4.43 7.45
N PRO A 126 -16.99 5.39 7.77
CA PRO A 126 -16.95 6.73 7.18
C PRO A 126 -15.87 7.63 7.78
N ILE A 127 -15.30 7.25 8.93
CA ILE A 127 -14.28 8.02 9.64
C ILE A 127 -12.92 7.39 9.35
N ALA A 128 -12.14 8.02 8.47
CA ALA A 128 -10.79 7.60 8.12
C ALA A 128 -9.86 8.82 8.05
N ASP A 129 -8.73 8.77 8.78
CA ASP A 129 -7.68 9.79 8.84
C ASP A 129 -6.35 9.19 8.35
N TRP A 130 -6.38 8.57 7.16
CA TRP A 130 -5.22 7.96 6.55
C TRP A 130 -5.30 8.06 5.02
N GLY A 131 -4.15 8.00 4.36
CA GLY A 131 -4.05 8.01 2.90
C GLY A 131 -4.81 9.17 2.24
N LEU A 132 -5.49 8.89 1.12
CA LEU A 132 -6.33 9.86 0.43
C LEU A 132 -7.58 10.26 1.23
N PHE A 133 -8.01 9.45 2.21
CA PHE A 133 -9.20 9.78 3.01
C PHE A 133 -9.07 11.07 3.81
N ARG A 134 -7.85 11.56 4.01
CA ARG A 134 -7.57 12.84 4.68
C ARG A 134 -7.93 14.08 3.84
N HIS A 135 -8.13 13.91 2.53
CA HIS A 135 -8.17 15.03 1.57
C HIS A 135 -9.46 15.15 0.79
N PHE A 136 -10.35 14.16 0.86
CA PHE A 136 -11.58 14.13 0.08
C PHE A 136 -12.77 13.76 0.96
N GLU A 137 -13.95 14.21 0.54
CA GLU A 137 -15.20 13.85 1.19
C GLU A 137 -15.50 12.36 1.01
N VAL A 138 -15.97 11.73 2.09
CA VAL A 138 -16.31 10.31 2.12
C VAL A 138 -17.78 10.14 1.72
N CYS A 139 -18.06 9.22 0.80
CA CYS A 139 -19.41 8.88 0.36
C CYS A 139 -19.67 7.38 0.40
N GLU A 140 -20.94 6.97 0.31
CA GLU A 140 -21.31 5.56 0.33
C GLU A 140 -20.93 4.85 -0.97
N GLN A 141 -20.28 3.69 -0.84
CA GLN A 141 -19.84 2.85 -1.94
C GLN A 141 -20.87 1.75 -2.21
N ARG A 142 -21.31 1.61 -3.45
CA ARG A 142 -22.26 0.56 -3.86
C ARG A 142 -21.59 -0.66 -4.49
N ASP A 143 -20.43 -0.48 -5.09
CA ASP A 143 -19.72 -1.52 -5.84
C ASP A 143 -18.77 -2.28 -4.91
N HIS A 144 -19.26 -3.13 -4.01
CA HIS A 144 -18.42 -3.94 -3.12
C HIS A 144 -19.03 -5.30 -2.73
N ALA A 145 -18.24 -6.14 -2.03
CA ALA A 145 -18.65 -7.46 -1.54
C ALA A 145 -18.99 -8.51 -2.63
N TYR A 146 -18.42 -8.37 -3.83
CA TYR A 146 -18.41 -9.40 -4.88
C TYR A 146 -17.02 -9.50 -5.53
N TRP A 147 -16.70 -10.67 -6.09
CA TRP A 147 -15.45 -10.87 -6.82
C TRP A 147 -15.42 -9.99 -8.07
N GLY A 148 -14.34 -9.21 -8.23
CA GLY A 148 -14.23 -8.18 -9.28
C GLY A 148 -14.69 -6.78 -8.89
N ALA A 149 -15.22 -6.57 -7.67
CA ALA A 149 -15.67 -5.23 -7.24
C ALA A 149 -14.56 -4.18 -7.26
N MET A 150 -13.34 -4.52 -6.82
CA MET A 150 -12.16 -3.65 -6.93
C MET A 150 -11.93 -3.21 -8.37
N ARG A 151 -11.90 -4.15 -9.33
CA ARG A 151 -11.72 -3.84 -10.75
C ARG A 151 -12.82 -2.95 -11.28
N ASP A 152 -14.07 -3.23 -10.90
CA ASP A 152 -15.22 -2.41 -11.32
C ASP A 152 -15.09 -0.96 -10.85
N ARG A 153 -14.36 -0.67 -9.77
CA ARG A 153 -14.12 0.71 -9.29
C ARG A 153 -12.95 1.42 -9.98
N ILE A 154 -12.13 0.69 -10.74
CA ILE A 154 -11.03 1.25 -11.54
C ILE A 154 -11.50 1.39 -13.00
N ALA A 155 -11.90 2.60 -13.40
CA ALA A 155 -12.50 2.82 -14.72
C ALA A 155 -11.64 2.37 -15.91
N ALA A 156 -10.31 2.52 -15.84
CA ALA A 156 -9.40 2.06 -16.89
C ALA A 156 -9.28 0.53 -16.98
N ALA A 157 -9.72 -0.21 -15.96
CA ALA A 157 -9.70 -1.67 -15.89
C ALA A 157 -10.95 -2.32 -16.49
N GLU A 158 -11.94 -1.52 -16.93
CA GLU A 158 -13.13 -2.02 -17.60
C GLU A 158 -12.78 -2.78 -18.89
N ASN A 159 -13.60 -3.78 -19.22
CA ASN A 159 -13.48 -4.59 -20.44
C ASN A 159 -12.05 -5.16 -20.65
N ASP A 160 -11.50 -5.76 -19.58
CA ASP A 160 -10.15 -6.37 -19.53
C ASP A 160 -8.96 -5.40 -19.72
N GLY A 161 -9.16 -4.10 -19.46
CA GLY A 161 -8.10 -3.10 -19.47
C GLY A 161 -6.99 -3.34 -18.43
N LEU A 162 -5.92 -2.56 -18.53
CA LEU A 162 -4.72 -2.64 -17.68
C LEU A 162 -4.05 -4.03 -17.65
N PRO A 163 -3.69 -4.61 -18.80
CA PRO A 163 -3.00 -5.90 -18.85
C PRO A 163 -1.59 -5.81 -18.24
N GLY A 164 -1.18 -6.84 -17.51
CA GLY A 164 0.20 -6.95 -17.03
C GLY A 164 1.19 -7.20 -18.16
N HIS A 165 2.29 -6.45 -18.17
CA HIS A 165 3.30 -6.53 -19.25
C HIS A 165 4.50 -7.43 -18.92
N LEU A 166 4.80 -7.65 -17.63
CA LEU A 166 5.95 -8.44 -17.22
C LEU A 166 5.65 -9.95 -17.31
N LYS A 167 6.07 -10.59 -18.40
CA LYS A 167 5.79 -12.01 -18.69
C LYS A 167 6.52 -12.97 -17.75
N LYS A 168 7.78 -12.70 -17.44
CA LYS A 168 8.63 -13.53 -16.57
C LYS A 168 9.04 -12.73 -15.35
N LEU A 169 8.96 -13.36 -14.18
CA LEU A 169 9.40 -12.80 -12.92
C LEU A 169 10.56 -13.66 -12.40
N GLU A 170 11.78 -13.16 -12.57
CA GLU A 170 13.02 -13.83 -12.18
C GLU A 170 13.85 -12.87 -11.32
N PRO A 171 14.53 -13.35 -10.26
CA PRO A 171 15.43 -12.50 -9.49
C PRO A 171 16.54 -11.92 -10.36
N VAL A 172 16.80 -10.63 -10.23
CA VAL A 172 17.91 -9.96 -10.92
C VAL A 172 19.24 -10.26 -10.19
N LEU A 173 20.30 -10.55 -10.93
CA LEU A 173 21.65 -10.72 -10.39
C LEU A 173 22.19 -9.34 -9.93
N LEU A 174 22.56 -9.25 -8.66
CA LEU A 174 22.61 -8.02 -7.84
C LEU A 174 23.87 -7.15 -8.01
N ALA A 175 24.58 -7.22 -9.13
CA ALA A 175 25.94 -6.69 -9.18
C ALA A 175 26.06 -5.16 -9.41
N GLU A 176 25.11 -4.46 -10.04
CA GLU A 176 25.48 -3.17 -10.68
C GLU A 176 24.57 -1.94 -10.50
N GLN A 177 23.45 -1.99 -9.76
CA GLN A 177 22.47 -0.87 -9.78
C GLN A 177 22.17 -0.23 -8.40
N SER A 178 23.18 -0.06 -7.55
CA SER A 178 22.98 0.72 -6.31
C SER A 178 22.92 2.21 -6.63
N GLY A 179 21.77 2.85 -6.38
CA GLY A 179 21.58 4.29 -6.55
C GLY A 179 21.05 4.76 -7.91
N GLU A 180 20.76 3.85 -8.84
CA GLU A 180 20.05 4.19 -10.08
C GLU A 180 18.52 4.15 -9.88
N GLU A 181 17.82 5.01 -10.63
CA GLU A 181 16.36 5.04 -10.65
C GLU A 181 15.83 3.93 -11.57
N ILE A 182 14.96 3.09 -11.01
CA ILE A 182 14.27 1.97 -11.65
C ILE A 182 12.90 2.45 -12.09
N MET A 183 12.56 2.30 -13.37
CA MET A 183 11.21 2.57 -13.86
C MET A 183 10.30 1.38 -13.56
N LEU A 184 9.15 1.63 -12.95
CA LEU A 184 8.19 0.57 -12.68
C LEU A 184 7.51 0.12 -13.98
N PRO A 185 7.23 -1.19 -14.14
CA PRO A 185 6.48 -1.69 -15.28
C PRO A 185 5.12 -1.00 -15.41
N GLU A 186 4.74 -0.67 -16.64
CA GLU A 186 3.37 -0.28 -16.95
C GLU A 186 2.39 -1.34 -16.46
N ASN A 187 1.30 -0.87 -15.86
CA ASN A 187 0.24 -1.63 -15.21
C ASN A 187 0.68 -2.47 -14.01
N ALA A 188 1.85 -2.21 -13.42
CA ALA A 188 2.17 -2.70 -12.07
C ALA A 188 1.10 -2.19 -11.09
N CYS A 189 0.68 -3.05 -10.15
CA CYS A 189 -0.41 -2.75 -9.23
C CYS A 189 0.12 -2.65 -7.81
N MET A 190 -0.06 -1.49 -7.18
CA MET A 190 0.14 -1.34 -5.74
C MET A 190 -1.20 -1.51 -5.03
N ILE A 191 -1.19 -2.25 -3.93
CA ILE A 191 -2.26 -2.21 -2.94
C ILE A 191 -1.68 -1.80 -1.59
N ARG A 192 -2.32 -0.81 -0.96
CA ARG A 192 -2.15 -0.47 0.44
C ARG A 192 -3.43 -0.85 1.18
N THR A 193 -3.36 -1.75 2.14
CA THR A 193 -4.52 -2.11 2.98
C THR A 193 -4.22 -1.85 4.44
N VAL A 194 -5.16 -1.26 5.15
CA VAL A 194 -5.00 -0.84 6.54
C VAL A 194 -5.97 -1.58 7.46
N GLN A 195 -5.54 -1.79 8.70
CA GLN A 195 -6.35 -2.35 9.76
C GLN A 195 -6.21 -1.50 11.02
N GLY A 196 -7.31 -0.99 11.55
CA GLY A 196 -7.36 -0.23 12.80
C GLY A 196 -8.30 -0.91 13.80
N TYR A 197 -7.74 -1.32 14.94
CA TYR A 197 -8.35 -2.16 15.95
C TYR A 197 -8.01 -1.76 17.40
N SER A 198 -7.11 -0.81 17.64
CA SER A 198 -6.81 -0.35 19.00
C SER A 198 -7.92 0.45 19.65
N THR A 199 -8.74 1.15 18.85
CA THR A 199 -9.79 2.05 19.34
C THR A 199 -11.20 1.45 19.33
N VAL A 200 -11.34 0.18 18.98
CA VAL A 200 -12.63 -0.52 19.02
C VAL A 200 -12.89 -1.10 20.43
N SER A 201 -14.07 -1.67 20.65
CA SER A 201 -14.36 -2.34 21.93
C SER A 201 -13.37 -3.48 22.22
N SER A 202 -13.11 -3.79 23.49
CA SER A 202 -12.20 -4.88 23.86
C SER A 202 -12.61 -6.22 23.22
N VAL A 203 -13.92 -6.52 23.21
CA VAL A 203 -14.48 -7.74 22.63
C VAL A 203 -14.25 -7.82 21.11
N GLU A 204 -14.42 -6.70 20.41
CA GLU A 204 -14.17 -6.63 18.97
C GLU A 204 -12.68 -6.76 18.65
N ARG A 205 -11.83 -6.07 19.41
CA ARG A 205 -10.37 -6.15 19.29
C ARG A 205 -9.86 -7.57 19.53
N GLU A 206 -10.27 -8.21 20.63
CA GLU A 206 -9.90 -9.60 20.94
C GLU A 206 -10.34 -10.54 19.81
N THR A 207 -11.56 -10.38 19.30
CA THR A 207 -12.04 -11.20 18.18
C THR A 207 -11.20 -11.01 16.92
N TYR A 208 -10.85 -9.77 16.58
CA TYR A 208 -9.99 -9.47 15.44
C TYR A 208 -8.60 -10.11 15.61
N VAL A 209 -7.94 -9.86 16.76
CA VAL A 209 -6.59 -10.34 17.07
C VAL A 209 -6.52 -11.86 17.08
N GLU A 210 -7.54 -12.54 17.59
CA GLU A 210 -7.53 -14.01 17.68
C GLU A 210 -7.98 -14.72 16.41
N LYS A 211 -8.94 -14.15 15.66
CA LYS A 211 -9.66 -14.89 14.60
C LYS A 211 -9.35 -14.40 13.19
N LEU A 212 -8.96 -13.15 13.02
CA LEU A 212 -8.76 -12.52 11.71
C LEU A 212 -7.28 -12.19 11.46
N PHE A 213 -6.62 -11.46 12.37
CA PHE A 213 -5.24 -11.02 12.20
C PHE A 213 -4.24 -12.15 11.87
N PRO A 214 -4.29 -13.35 12.51
CA PRO A 214 -3.34 -14.42 12.18
C PRO A 214 -3.49 -14.95 10.75
N LYS A 215 -4.72 -14.95 10.22
CA LYS A 215 -5.00 -15.33 8.83
C LYS A 215 -4.50 -14.25 7.86
N TYR A 216 -4.66 -13.00 8.25
CA TYR A 216 -4.15 -11.84 7.52
C TYR A 216 -2.63 -11.89 7.41
N GLU A 217 -1.93 -12.02 8.54
CA GLU A 217 -0.48 -12.16 8.60
C GLU A 217 0.01 -13.36 7.77
N GLN A 218 -0.66 -14.51 7.87
CA GLN A 218 -0.33 -15.68 7.04
C GLN A 218 -0.45 -15.38 5.54
N GLY A 219 -1.47 -14.62 5.12
CA GLY A 219 -1.64 -14.19 3.74
C GLY A 219 -0.52 -13.28 3.26
N VAL A 220 -0.16 -12.26 4.06
CA VAL A 220 0.94 -11.34 3.73
C VAL A 220 2.28 -12.06 3.68
N ARG A 221 2.56 -12.95 4.65
CA ARG A 221 3.76 -13.80 4.66
C ARG A 221 3.83 -14.68 3.41
N TYR A 222 2.72 -15.31 3.01
CA TYR A 222 2.70 -16.09 1.76
C TYR A 222 3.12 -15.24 0.56
N LEU A 223 2.61 -14.02 0.43
CA LEU A 223 2.98 -13.11 -0.66
C LEU A 223 4.48 -12.79 -0.65
N ALA A 224 5.04 -12.48 0.52
CA ALA A 224 6.45 -12.15 0.70
C ALA A 224 7.39 -13.34 0.41
N GLU A 225 7.00 -14.56 0.81
CA GLU A 225 7.82 -15.77 0.67
C GLU A 225 7.67 -16.45 -0.70
N ASN A 226 6.59 -16.17 -1.44
CA ASN A 226 6.29 -16.84 -2.72
C ASN A 226 6.16 -15.87 -3.91
N PRO A 227 7.05 -14.88 -4.09
CA PRO A 227 6.87 -13.78 -5.04
C PRO A 227 6.71 -14.24 -6.49
N ILE A 228 7.40 -15.32 -6.89
CA ILE A 228 7.30 -15.88 -8.26
C ILE A 228 5.92 -16.51 -8.50
N LYS A 229 5.41 -17.27 -7.52
CA LYS A 229 4.11 -17.97 -7.65
C LYS A 229 2.93 -17.01 -7.53
N SER A 230 3.01 -16.08 -6.58
CA SER A 230 1.97 -15.07 -6.34
C SER A 230 2.03 -13.91 -7.34
N ARG A 231 3.17 -13.75 -8.03
CA ARG A 231 3.48 -12.58 -8.87
C ARG A 231 3.39 -11.27 -8.09
N CYS A 232 3.66 -11.35 -6.79
CA CYS A 232 3.81 -10.23 -5.87
C CYS A 232 5.30 -9.91 -5.75
N LEU A 233 5.73 -8.77 -6.30
CA LEU A 233 7.11 -8.29 -6.30
C LEU A 233 7.62 -8.01 -4.88
N SER A 234 6.76 -7.44 -4.04
CA SER A 234 7.05 -7.14 -2.64
C SER A 234 5.74 -7.12 -1.84
N ALA A 235 5.77 -7.54 -0.58
CA ALA A 235 4.67 -7.40 0.36
C ALA A 235 5.26 -7.15 1.75
N ARG A 236 4.81 -6.09 2.42
CA ARG A 236 5.35 -5.65 3.72
C ARG A 236 4.20 -5.41 4.68
N LEU A 237 4.19 -6.12 5.81
CA LEU A 237 3.31 -5.81 6.94
C LEU A 237 3.98 -4.75 7.81
N LEU A 238 3.41 -3.55 7.86
CA LEU A 238 3.93 -2.40 8.59
C LEU A 238 3.09 -2.17 9.86
N GLN A 239 3.73 -1.63 10.88
CA GLN A 239 3.09 -1.08 12.08
C GLN A 239 3.02 0.44 11.93
N ASP A 240 1.85 1.04 12.14
CA ASP A 240 1.70 2.50 12.23
C ASP A 240 2.24 2.98 13.58
N GLU A 241 2.97 4.11 13.57
CA GLU A 241 3.58 4.65 14.78
C GLU A 241 2.60 5.43 15.68
N LYS A 242 1.44 5.83 15.15
CA LYS A 242 0.43 6.64 15.84
C LYS A 242 -1.00 6.13 15.54
N PRO A 243 -1.34 4.90 15.98
CA PRO A 243 -2.69 4.39 15.85
C PRO A 243 -3.69 5.26 16.61
N ALA A 244 -4.85 5.46 15.99
CA ALA A 244 -5.96 6.22 16.55
C ALA A 244 -7.26 5.85 15.82
N ARG A 245 -8.40 6.41 16.25
CA ARG A 245 -9.67 6.17 15.56
C ARG A 245 -9.59 6.73 14.13
N GLY A 246 -9.85 5.87 13.14
CA GLY A 246 -9.72 6.21 11.73
C GLY A 246 -8.29 6.12 11.18
N ARG A 247 -7.30 5.77 12.02
CA ARG A 247 -5.90 5.51 11.61
C ARG A 247 -5.58 4.02 11.76
N PRO A 248 -4.66 3.47 10.93
CA PRO A 248 -4.23 2.10 11.08
C PRO A 248 -3.51 1.86 12.41
N ASP A 249 -3.60 0.62 12.88
CA ASP A 249 -2.61 -0.02 13.74
C ASP A 249 -1.57 -0.75 12.89
N THR A 250 -2.05 -1.50 11.90
CA THR A 250 -1.22 -2.20 10.92
C THR A 250 -1.64 -1.86 9.52
N GLU A 251 -0.71 -2.02 8.59
CA GLU A 251 -1.01 -1.89 7.17
C GLU A 251 -0.14 -2.82 6.34
N THR A 252 -0.56 -3.11 5.11
CA THR A 252 0.27 -3.81 4.15
C THR A 252 0.35 -3.04 2.87
N ILE A 253 1.58 -2.80 2.43
CA ILE A 253 1.88 -2.33 1.09
C ILE A 253 2.43 -3.51 0.31
N ALA A 254 1.75 -3.86 -0.77
CA ALA A 254 2.17 -4.91 -1.68
C ALA A 254 2.17 -4.42 -3.13
N TRP A 255 3.17 -4.86 -3.87
CA TRP A 255 3.34 -4.58 -5.28
C TRP A 255 3.15 -5.87 -6.06
N PHE A 256 2.16 -5.92 -6.92
CA PHE A 256 1.90 -7.01 -7.84
C PHE A 256 2.36 -6.62 -9.25
N VAL A 257 2.73 -7.63 -10.03
CA VAL A 257 3.07 -7.44 -11.43
C VAL A 257 1.90 -6.84 -12.22
N SER A 258 0.66 -7.12 -11.83
CA SER A 258 -0.52 -6.53 -12.43
C SER A 258 -1.75 -6.59 -11.53
N LEU A 259 -2.80 -5.83 -11.87
CA LEU A 259 -4.10 -5.93 -11.21
C LEU A 259 -4.66 -7.35 -11.29
N LYS A 260 -4.46 -8.03 -12.42
CA LYS A 260 -4.92 -9.42 -12.63
C LYS A 260 -4.22 -10.40 -11.69
N ASP A 261 -2.95 -10.16 -11.37
CA ASP A 261 -2.17 -11.00 -10.46
C ASP A 261 -2.67 -10.84 -9.01
N LEU A 262 -2.98 -9.61 -8.58
CA LEU A 262 -3.67 -9.35 -7.31
C LEU A 262 -5.02 -10.06 -7.24
N GLU A 263 -5.86 -9.89 -8.27
CA GLU A 263 -7.17 -10.56 -8.35
C GLU A 263 -7.04 -12.09 -8.32
N ASN A 264 -6.04 -12.65 -8.99
CA ASN A 264 -5.82 -14.09 -8.98
C ASN A 264 -5.52 -14.61 -7.57
N TRP A 265 -4.70 -13.89 -6.79
CA TRP A 265 -4.49 -14.25 -5.39
C TRP A 265 -5.77 -14.12 -4.57
N VAL A 266 -6.47 -12.99 -4.70
CA VAL A 266 -7.71 -12.66 -3.98
C VAL A 266 -8.81 -13.70 -4.26
N HIS A 267 -8.99 -14.11 -5.53
CA HIS A 267 -10.06 -15.02 -5.96
C HIS A 267 -9.73 -16.49 -5.71
N ASN A 268 -8.47 -16.89 -5.89
CA ASN A 268 -8.13 -18.31 -6.02
C ASN A 268 -7.31 -18.86 -4.86
N HIS A 269 -6.54 -18.03 -4.15
CA HIS A 269 -5.62 -18.53 -3.12
C HIS A 269 -6.31 -18.75 -1.77
N HIS A 270 -6.01 -19.88 -1.12
CA HIS A 270 -6.62 -20.27 0.15
C HIS A 270 -6.33 -19.29 1.30
N THR A 271 -5.17 -18.63 1.30
CA THR A 271 -4.85 -17.63 2.34
C THR A 271 -5.77 -16.41 2.28
N HIS A 272 -6.03 -15.85 1.09
CA HIS A 272 -6.99 -14.76 0.97
C HIS A 272 -8.42 -15.22 1.25
N LYS A 273 -8.81 -16.42 0.79
CA LYS A 273 -10.13 -17.00 1.14
C LYS A 273 -10.32 -17.10 2.66
N ALA A 274 -9.28 -17.50 3.40
CA ALA A 274 -9.33 -17.55 4.85
C ALA A 274 -9.52 -16.16 5.49
N ILE A 275 -8.83 -15.13 4.97
CA ILE A 275 -9.00 -13.73 5.39
C ILE A 275 -10.43 -13.28 5.12
N TYR A 276 -10.92 -13.47 3.89
CA TYR A 276 -12.25 -13.06 3.46
C TYR A 276 -13.34 -13.71 4.32
N THR A 277 -13.28 -15.02 4.54
CA THR A 277 -14.23 -15.73 5.41
C THR A 277 -14.18 -15.18 6.85
N ALA A 278 -13.00 -14.90 7.39
CA ALA A 278 -12.87 -14.32 8.74
C ALA A 278 -13.43 -12.90 8.82
N ALA A 279 -13.19 -12.07 7.81
CA ALA A 279 -13.72 -10.71 7.72
C ALA A 279 -15.26 -10.72 7.62
N GLN A 280 -15.84 -11.63 6.82
CA GLN A 280 -17.29 -11.79 6.76
C GLN A 280 -17.88 -12.24 8.10
N GLN A 281 -17.26 -13.22 8.78
CA GLN A 281 -17.70 -13.66 10.11
C GLN A 281 -17.61 -12.53 11.15
N HIS A 282 -16.56 -11.71 11.08
CA HIS A 282 -16.39 -10.53 11.93
C HIS A 282 -17.49 -9.50 11.65
N ALA A 283 -17.70 -9.14 10.39
CA ALA A 283 -18.74 -8.20 9.99
C ALA A 283 -20.14 -8.65 10.43
N VAL A 284 -20.50 -9.92 10.21
CA VAL A 284 -21.80 -10.46 10.65
C VAL A 284 -21.97 -10.40 12.18
N ARG A 285 -20.89 -10.62 12.94
CA ARG A 285 -20.94 -10.61 14.41
C ARG A 285 -21.12 -9.21 14.98
N PHE A 286 -20.49 -8.19 14.39
CA PHE A 286 -20.45 -6.84 14.93
C PHE A 286 -21.36 -5.85 14.19
N ALA A 287 -21.94 -6.22 13.05
CA ALA A 287 -22.91 -5.38 12.37
C ALA A 287 -24.18 -5.14 13.23
N PRO A 288 -24.80 -3.95 13.14
CA PRO A 288 -24.38 -2.79 12.34
C PRO A 288 -23.33 -1.89 13.00
N GLU A 289 -22.89 -2.20 14.23
CA GLU A 289 -22.02 -1.37 15.08
C GLU A 289 -20.52 -1.70 14.94
N MET A 290 -20.11 -2.29 13.81
CA MET A 290 -18.71 -2.64 13.58
C MET A 290 -17.86 -1.38 13.51
N HIS A 291 -16.83 -1.29 14.35
CA HIS A 291 -15.92 -0.14 14.40
C HIS A 291 -14.52 -0.47 13.91
N LEU A 292 -14.24 -1.74 13.57
CA LEU A 292 -12.98 -2.15 12.96
C LEU A 292 -12.76 -1.40 11.64
N LEU A 293 -11.64 -0.66 11.56
CA LEU A 293 -11.18 -0.07 10.30
C LEU A 293 -10.55 -1.17 9.46
N LEU A 294 -11.16 -1.49 8.33
CA LEU A 294 -10.63 -2.30 7.25
C LEU A 294 -10.77 -1.46 6.00
N SER A 295 -9.65 -1.06 5.42
CA SER A 295 -9.69 -0.18 4.27
C SER A 295 -8.53 -0.46 3.32
N HIS A 296 -8.64 0.00 2.08
CA HIS A 296 -7.56 -0.12 1.11
C HIS A 296 -7.56 0.98 0.07
N GLU A 297 -6.39 1.16 -0.55
CA GLU A 297 -6.15 1.92 -1.77
C GLU A 297 -5.47 0.99 -2.77
N VAL A 298 -5.96 0.96 -3.99
CA VAL A 298 -5.38 0.18 -5.09
C VAL A 298 -5.08 1.12 -6.23
N ALA A 299 -3.83 1.12 -6.71
CA ALA A 299 -3.36 1.99 -7.78
C ALA A 299 -2.60 1.17 -8.84
N VAL A 300 -2.90 1.42 -10.11
CA VAL A 300 -2.26 0.74 -11.25
C VAL A 300 -1.45 1.74 -12.05
N VAL A 301 -0.15 1.50 -12.19
CA VAL A 301 0.84 2.45 -12.71
C VAL A 301 0.70 2.65 -14.23
N PRO A 302 0.33 3.84 -14.73
CA PRO A 302 0.46 4.14 -16.15
C PRO A 302 1.91 4.13 -16.61
N ARG A 303 2.14 4.02 -17.92
CA ARG A 303 3.47 4.10 -18.50
C ARG A 303 4.22 5.35 -18.04
N GLY A 304 5.42 5.16 -17.49
CA GLY A 304 6.33 6.24 -17.09
C GLY A 304 5.92 6.97 -15.81
N LYS A 305 4.91 6.48 -15.08
CA LYS A 305 4.35 7.13 -13.88
C LYS A 305 4.68 6.42 -12.58
N GLY A 306 5.63 5.49 -12.60
CA GLY A 306 6.11 4.81 -11.41
C GLY A 306 7.63 4.65 -11.46
N LYS A 307 8.28 4.87 -10.33
CA LYS A 307 9.73 4.77 -10.20
C LYS A 307 10.15 4.37 -8.79
N ALA A 308 11.33 3.80 -8.66
CA ALA A 308 11.92 3.43 -7.39
C ALA A 308 13.44 3.64 -7.42
N MET A 309 14.06 3.84 -6.26
CA MET A 309 15.52 3.91 -6.13
C MET A 309 15.95 3.31 -4.81
N TYR A 310 17.10 2.64 -4.79
CA TYR A 310 17.65 2.02 -3.59
C TYR A 310 19.15 2.34 -3.50
N ARG A 311 19.57 3.00 -2.42
CA ARG A 311 20.95 3.42 -2.18
C ARG A 311 21.42 2.93 -0.82
N GLY A 312 22.50 2.16 -0.79
CA GLY A 312 23.03 1.60 0.47
C GLY A 312 22.11 0.57 1.15
N CYS A 313 21.05 0.15 0.46
CA CYS A 313 20.15 -0.90 0.92
C CYS A 313 20.71 -2.29 0.61
N HIS A 314 20.30 -3.29 1.38
CA HIS A 314 20.68 -4.67 1.09
C HIS A 314 19.99 -5.18 -0.17
N PRO A 315 20.46 -6.28 -0.78
CA PRO A 315 19.96 -6.72 -2.08
C PRO A 315 18.50 -7.19 -2.12
N GLY A 316 17.93 -7.56 -0.97
CA GLY A 316 16.55 -8.06 -0.86
C GLY A 316 15.49 -6.97 -0.66
N THR A 317 15.85 -5.68 -0.72
CA THR A 317 14.93 -4.58 -0.38
C THR A 317 13.96 -4.29 -1.51
N GLY A 318 12.66 -4.38 -1.23
CA GLY A 318 11.61 -3.93 -2.13
C GLY A 318 11.65 -4.54 -3.53
N LEU A 319 11.53 -3.69 -4.55
CA LEU A 319 11.31 -4.06 -5.94
C LEU A 319 12.61 -4.38 -6.70
N ARG A 320 13.77 -3.92 -6.20
CA ARG A 320 15.08 -4.13 -6.87
C ARG A 320 15.47 -5.60 -7.01
N ARG A 321 14.81 -6.49 -6.26
CA ARG A 321 15.00 -7.93 -6.40
C ARG A 321 14.57 -8.44 -7.78
N PHE A 322 13.66 -7.75 -8.45
CA PHE A 322 12.99 -8.22 -9.67
C PHE A 322 12.99 -7.21 -10.82
N LEU A 323 13.26 -5.93 -10.53
CA LEU A 323 13.22 -4.84 -11.52
C LEU A 323 14.63 -4.27 -11.74
N ARG A 324 14.84 -3.65 -12.91
CA ARG A 324 16.08 -3.02 -13.37
C ARG A 324 15.83 -1.61 -13.87
#